data_AF-A0A9E5L3Z8-F1
#
_entry.id   AF-A0A9E5L3Z8-F1
#
_cell.length_a   1.000
_cell.length_b   1.000
_cell.length_c   1.000
_cell.angle_alpha   90.00
_cell.angle_beta   90.00
_cell.angle_gamma   90.00
#
_symmetry.space_group_name_H-M   'P 1'
#
loop_
_entity.id
_entity.type
_entity.pdbx_description
1 polymer ?
#
loop_
_entity_poly.entity_id
_entity_poly.type
_entity_poly.pdbx_seq_one_letter_code
_entity_poly.pdbx_strand_id
1 'polypeptide(L)'
;MSIKKMEKLEKTLAEFTKIDPEFPLQWALVFIEIVKDEGASLKDISERTGISMSVMSRTIGALSNYRRMGKPYGLVLVKYAKDDKRRKVLTLSAKGKKLATALAKTI
;
A
#
# COMPACT_ATOMS: atom_id res chain seq x y z
N MET A 1 9.05 -13.53 24.59
CA MET A 1 8.52 -13.73 23.22
C MET A 1 7.61 -12.59 22.74
N SER A 2 6.81 -11.96 23.62
CA SER A 2 5.96 -10.80 23.25
C SER A 2 6.73 -9.52 22.89
N ILE A 3 7.77 -9.15 23.65
CA ILE A 3 8.49 -7.88 23.43
C ILE A 3 9.17 -7.83 22.05
N LYS A 4 9.84 -8.92 21.65
CA LYS A 4 10.48 -9.02 20.32
C LYS A 4 9.47 -8.87 19.16
N LYS A 5 8.22 -9.32 19.33
CA LYS A 5 7.17 -9.14 18.30
C LYS A 5 6.71 -7.68 18.23
N MET A 6 6.66 -6.98 19.35
CA MET A 6 6.32 -5.55 19.42
C MET A 6 7.41 -4.68 18.80
N GLU A 7 8.68 -4.89 19.14
CA GLU A 7 9.84 -4.19 18.54
C GLU A 7 9.86 -4.34 17.02
N LYS A 8 9.47 -5.52 16.55
CA LYS A 8 9.40 -5.85 15.13
C LYS A 8 8.27 -5.13 14.41
N LEU A 9 7.09 -5.08 15.03
CA LEU A 9 5.96 -4.31 14.53
C LEU A 9 6.30 -2.82 14.48
N GLU A 10 6.91 -2.28 15.54
CA GLU A 10 7.37 -0.90 15.60
C GLU A 10 8.35 -0.59 14.47
N LYS A 11 9.38 -1.41 14.25
CA LYS A 11 10.33 -1.25 13.13
C LYS A 11 9.64 -1.26 11.77
N THR A 12 8.65 -2.14 11.61
CA THR A 12 7.88 -2.24 10.36
C THR A 12 7.05 -0.98 10.13
N LEU A 13 6.38 -0.46 11.17
CA LEU A 13 5.63 0.79 11.11
C LEU A 13 6.55 2.00 10.88
N ALA A 14 7.74 1.99 11.47
CA ALA A 14 8.74 3.04 11.31
C ALA A 14 9.25 3.19 9.87
N GLU A 15 9.22 2.14 9.05
CA GLU A 15 9.54 2.28 7.61
C GLU A 15 8.53 3.16 6.87
N PHE A 16 7.26 3.18 7.29
CA PHE A 16 6.25 4.08 6.72
C PHE A 16 6.47 5.52 7.20
N THR A 17 6.85 5.72 8.46
CA THR A 17 7.08 7.08 9.00
C THR A 17 8.31 7.77 8.40
N LYS A 18 9.28 7.01 7.88
CA LYS A 18 10.39 7.55 7.07
C LYS A 18 9.93 8.19 5.76
N ILE A 19 8.77 7.79 5.23
CA ILE A 19 8.20 8.37 4.01
C ILE A 19 7.46 9.66 4.34
N ASP A 20 6.68 9.62 5.41
CA ASP A 20 5.87 10.72 5.92
C ASP A 20 5.67 10.51 7.43
N PRO A 21 6.12 11.44 8.30
CA PRO A 21 5.92 11.31 9.74
C PRO A 21 4.44 11.11 10.13
N GLU A 22 3.51 11.59 9.31
CA GLU A 22 2.06 11.45 9.51
C GLU A 22 1.43 10.41 8.56
N PHE A 23 2.20 9.41 8.12
CA PHE A 23 1.71 8.38 7.19
C PHE A 23 0.48 7.65 7.78
N PRO A 24 -0.70 7.71 7.13
CA PRO A 24 -1.91 7.12 7.69
C PRO A 24 -1.80 5.60 7.80
N LEU A 25 -2.07 5.05 8.98
CA LEU A 25 -1.99 3.60 9.24
C LEU A 25 -2.87 2.78 8.29
N GLN A 26 -4.08 3.26 7.97
CA GLN A 26 -4.96 2.59 7.01
C GLN A 26 -4.33 2.48 5.61
N TRP A 27 -3.54 3.47 5.20
CA TRP A 27 -2.86 3.44 3.90
C TRP A 27 -1.70 2.45 3.91
N ALA A 28 -1.05 2.26 5.06
CA ALA A 28 -0.02 1.24 5.23
C ALA A 28 -0.61 -0.17 5.13
N LEU A 29 -1.78 -0.40 5.74
CA LEU A 29 -2.51 -1.67 5.63
C LEU A 29 -2.91 -1.96 4.17
N VAL A 30 -3.48 -0.98 3.47
CA VAL A 30 -3.81 -1.12 2.04
C VAL A 30 -2.56 -1.42 1.20
N PHE A 31 -1.46 -0.72 1.46
CA PHE A 31 -0.19 -0.99 0.77
C PHE A 31 0.29 -2.43 1.00
N ILE A 32 0.23 -2.93 2.24
CA ILE A 32 0.60 -4.31 2.58
C ILE A 32 -0.29 -5.33 1.85
N GLU A 33 -1.59 -5.09 1.72
CA GLU A 33 -2.47 -5.96 0.94
C GLU A 33 -2.09 -6.01 -0.54
N ILE A 34 -1.65 -4.88 -1.13
CA ILE A 34 -1.13 -4.85 -2.50
C ILE A 34 0.19 -5.61 -2.61
N VAL A 35 1.07 -5.52 -1.61
CA VAL A 35 2.32 -6.29 -1.57
C VAL A 35 2.05 -7.79 -1.55
N LYS A 36 1.02 -8.24 -0.83
CA LYS A 36 0.63 -9.66 -0.76
C LYS A 36 0.04 -10.18 -2.07
N ASP A 37 -0.64 -9.33 -2.84
CA ASP A 37 -1.35 -9.72 -4.06
C ASP A 37 -1.24 -8.62 -5.14
N GLU A 38 -0.08 -8.54 -5.80
CA GLU A 38 0.09 -7.70 -6.98
C GLU A 38 -0.77 -8.24 -8.13
N GLY A 39 -1.68 -7.40 -8.66
CA GLY A 39 -2.66 -7.83 -9.67
C GLY A 39 -4.11 -7.78 -9.19
N ALA A 40 -4.34 -7.60 -7.89
CA ALA A 40 -5.65 -7.33 -7.32
C ALA A 40 -6.24 -6.01 -7.85
N SER A 41 -7.54 -5.97 -8.03
CA SER A 41 -8.28 -4.75 -8.30
C SER A 41 -8.58 -3.98 -7.01
N LEU A 42 -9.01 -2.71 -7.13
CA LEU A 42 -9.48 -1.96 -5.97
C LEU A 42 -10.62 -2.67 -5.22
N LYS A 43 -11.50 -3.34 -5.96
CA LYS A 43 -12.66 -4.03 -5.40
C LYS A 43 -12.23 -5.21 -4.54
N ASP A 44 -11.29 -6.00 -5.03
CA ASP A 44 -10.78 -7.18 -4.31
C ASP A 44 -10.17 -6.78 -2.96
N ILE A 45 -9.39 -5.69 -2.94
CA ILE A 45 -8.78 -5.19 -1.69
C ILE A 45 -9.84 -4.59 -0.75
N SER A 46 -10.83 -3.88 -1.30
CA SER A 46 -11.94 -3.31 -0.53
C SER A 46 -12.72 -4.41 0.20
N GLU A 47 -13.02 -5.51 -0.49
CA GLU A 47 -13.74 -6.66 0.08
C GLU A 47 -12.91 -7.35 1.19
N ARG A 48 -11.61 -7.55 0.98
CA ARG A 48 -10.73 -8.19 1.98
C ARG A 48 -10.52 -7.35 3.24
N THR A 49 -10.43 -6.04 3.07
CA THR A 49 -10.13 -5.12 4.18
C THR A 49 -11.38 -4.57 4.87
N GLY A 50 -12.56 -4.72 4.26
CA GLY A 50 -13.80 -4.07 4.70
C GLY A 50 -13.82 -2.54 4.53
N ILE A 51 -12.79 -1.97 3.90
CA ILE A 51 -12.70 -0.53 3.63
C ILE A 51 -13.59 -0.19 2.45
N SER A 52 -14.43 0.85 2.58
CA SER A 52 -15.34 1.25 1.49
C SER A 52 -14.60 1.68 0.23
N MET A 53 -15.24 1.46 -0.94
CA MET A 53 -14.67 1.83 -2.25
C MET A 53 -14.30 3.33 -2.35
N SER A 54 -15.07 4.21 -1.70
CA SER A 54 -14.76 5.65 -1.66
C SER A 54 -13.47 5.97 -0.91
N VAL A 55 -13.21 5.29 0.20
CA VAL A 55 -11.95 5.41 0.94
C VAL A 55 -10.83 4.78 0.13
N MET A 56 -11.04 3.58 -0.41
CA MET A 56 -10.05 2.86 -1.21
C MET A 56 -9.57 3.68 -2.40
N SER A 57 -10.49 4.30 -3.17
CA SER A 57 -10.13 5.14 -4.31
C SER A 57 -9.25 6.32 -3.91
N ARG A 58 -9.53 6.97 -2.77
CA ARG A 58 -8.71 8.08 -2.25
C ARG A 58 -7.33 7.59 -1.80
N THR A 59 -7.28 6.46 -1.12
CA THR A 59 -6.04 5.84 -0.65
C THR A 59 -5.15 5.44 -1.83
N ILE A 60 -5.70 4.74 -2.83
CA ILE A 60 -4.95 4.35 -4.03
C ILE A 60 -4.50 5.56 -4.83
N GLY A 61 -5.32 6.60 -4.94
CA GLY A 61 -4.89 7.88 -5.51
C GLY A 61 -3.63 8.38 -4.82
N ALA A 62 -3.68 8.51 -3.47
CA ALA A 62 -2.58 9.06 -2.69
C ALA A 62 -1.30 8.19 -2.77
N LEU A 63 -1.47 6.86 -2.77
CA LEU A 63 -0.37 5.90 -2.93
C LEU A 63 0.21 5.88 -4.35
N SER A 64 -0.55 6.29 -5.36
CA SER A 64 -0.13 6.28 -6.77
C SER A 64 0.34 7.65 -7.27
N ASN A 65 -0.57 8.45 -7.82
CA ASN A 65 -0.23 9.67 -8.56
C ASN A 65 -1.06 10.90 -8.16
N TYR A 66 -2.03 10.78 -7.27
CA TYR A 66 -2.93 11.88 -6.94
C TYR A 66 -3.22 11.99 -5.45
N ARG A 67 -2.86 13.11 -4.82
CA ARG A 67 -3.21 13.41 -3.44
C ARG A 67 -3.82 14.80 -3.38
N ARG A 68 -4.96 14.95 -2.69
CA ARG A 68 -5.67 16.24 -2.57
C ARG A 68 -4.79 17.31 -1.92
N MET A 69 -4.02 16.92 -0.90
CA MET A 69 -3.10 17.77 -0.16
C MET A 69 -1.71 17.14 -0.15
N GLY A 70 -0.69 17.90 -0.51
CA GLY A 70 0.69 17.43 -0.57
C GLY A 70 0.99 16.56 -1.78
N LYS A 71 2.17 15.93 -1.78
CA LYS A 71 2.64 15.08 -2.88
C LYS A 71 2.11 13.65 -2.75
N PRO A 72 1.75 12.99 -3.87
CA PRO A 72 1.46 11.55 -3.84
C PRO A 72 2.72 10.76 -3.48
N TYR A 73 2.55 9.60 -2.86
CA TYR A 73 3.71 8.82 -2.39
C TYR A 73 4.44 8.07 -3.51
N GLY A 74 3.77 7.78 -4.62
CA GLY A 74 4.35 7.08 -5.76
C GLY A 74 4.77 5.64 -5.44
N LEU A 75 4.07 4.97 -4.54
CA LEU A 75 4.33 3.60 -4.10
C LEU A 75 3.62 2.55 -4.96
N VAL A 76 2.47 2.90 -5.53
CA VAL A 76 1.59 1.97 -6.28
C VAL A 76 1.38 2.49 -7.70
N LEU A 77 1.20 1.58 -8.64
CA LEU A 77 0.83 1.83 -10.03
C LEU A 77 -0.51 1.17 -10.32
N VAL A 78 -1.42 1.93 -10.95
CA VAL A 78 -2.66 1.40 -11.50
C VAL A 78 -2.43 1.10 -12.97
N LYS A 79 -2.57 -0.17 -13.35
CA LYS A 79 -2.38 -0.64 -14.74
C LYS A 79 -3.60 -1.37 -15.23
N TYR A 80 -3.70 -1.54 -16.54
CA TYR A 80 -4.66 -2.49 -17.10
C TYR A 80 -4.15 -3.92 -16.97
N ALA A 81 -5.05 -4.85 -16.71
CA ALA A 81 -4.72 -6.25 -16.60
C ALA A 81 -4.26 -6.80 -17.96
N LYS A 82 -3.40 -7.82 -17.95
CA LYS A 82 -2.88 -8.43 -19.19
C LYS A 82 -3.96 -9.25 -19.91
N ASP A 83 -4.83 -9.87 -19.14
CA ASP A 83 -5.97 -10.69 -19.53
C ASP A 83 -7.16 -9.85 -20.00
N ASP A 84 -7.41 -8.71 -19.36
CA ASP A 84 -8.51 -7.81 -19.70
C ASP A 84 -8.09 -6.33 -19.63
N LYS A 85 -8.05 -5.68 -20.79
CA LYS A 85 -7.70 -4.25 -20.93
C LYS A 85 -8.73 -3.30 -20.31
N ARG A 86 -9.91 -3.79 -19.90
CA ARG A 86 -10.93 -3.00 -19.19
C ARG A 86 -10.75 -3.09 -17.67
N ARG A 87 -10.05 -4.12 -17.18
CA ARG A 87 -9.81 -4.34 -15.75
C ARG A 87 -8.58 -3.56 -15.28
N LYS A 88 -8.75 -2.74 -14.24
CA LYS A 88 -7.63 -2.05 -13.58
C LYS A 88 -7.10 -2.88 -12.42
N VAL A 89 -5.79 -3.05 -12.38
CA VAL A 89 -5.05 -3.82 -11.37
C VAL A 89 -3.98 -2.96 -10.71
N LEU A 90 -3.69 -3.29 -9.46
CA LEU A 90 -2.73 -2.59 -8.62
C LEU A 90 -1.41 -3.35 -8.60
N THR A 91 -0.32 -2.63 -8.82
CA THR A 91 1.05 -3.19 -8.83
C THR A 91 2.01 -2.24 -8.11
N LEU A 92 3.13 -2.73 -7.62
CA LEU A 92 4.12 -1.88 -6.95
C LEU A 92 4.92 -1.07 -7.96
N SER A 93 5.17 0.21 -7.62
CA SER A 93 6.15 1.02 -8.33
C SER A 93 7.58 0.59 -7.94
N ALA A 94 8.60 1.09 -8.63
CA ALA A 94 9.99 0.87 -8.21
C ALA A 94 10.25 1.34 -6.77
N LYS A 95 9.63 2.46 -6.34
CA LYS A 95 9.69 2.96 -4.96
C LYS A 95 8.91 2.05 -4.01
N GLY A 96 7.73 1.59 -4.40
CA GLY A 96 6.93 0.63 -3.63
C GLY A 96 7.67 -0.68 -3.39
N LYS A 97 8.34 -1.23 -4.41
CA LYS A 97 9.17 -2.44 -4.27
C LYS A 97 10.31 -2.26 -3.28
N LYS A 98 10.98 -1.10 -3.29
CA LYS A 98 12.03 -0.80 -2.29
C LYS A 98 11.46 -0.80 -0.87
N LEU A 99 10.28 -0.20 -0.66
CA LEU A 99 9.60 -0.22 0.63
C LEU A 99 9.22 -1.66 1.03
N ALA A 100 8.60 -2.43 0.14
CA ALA A 100 8.23 -3.82 0.40
C ALA A 100 9.45 -4.67 0.81
N THR A 101 10.59 -4.50 0.14
CA THR A 101 11.85 -5.16 0.51
C THR A 101 12.36 -4.71 1.88
N ALA A 102 12.21 -3.42 2.24
CA ALA A 102 12.57 -2.93 3.57
C ALA A 102 11.69 -3.56 4.65
N LEU A 103 10.37 -3.63 4.43
CA LEU A 103 9.41 -4.28 5.34
C LEU A 103 9.67 -5.79 5.47
N ALA A 104 10.06 -6.47 4.39
CA ALA A 104 10.38 -7.89 4.45
C ALA A 104 11.63 -8.19 5.29
N LYS A 105 12.61 -7.27 5.31
CA LYS A 105 13.84 -7.41 6.12
C LYS A 105 13.63 -7.17 7.61
N THR A 106 12.55 -6.49 7.98
CA THR A 106 12.14 -6.36 9.39
C THR A 106 11.37 -7.59 9.86
N ILE A 107 11.04 -8.54 8.97
CA ILE A 107 10.38 -9.82 9.27
C ILE A 107 11.40 -10.93 9.56
#